data_AF-A0A962H658-F1
#
_entry.id   AF-A0A962H658-F1
#
_cell.length_a   1.000
_cell.length_b   1.000
_cell.length_c   1.000
_cell.angle_alpha   90.00
_cell.angle_beta   90.00
_cell.angle_gamma   90.00
#
_symmetry.space_group_name_H-M   'P 1'
#
loop_
_entity.id
_entity.type
_entity.pdbx_description
1 polymer ?
#
loop_
_entity_poly.entity_id
_entity_poly.type
_entity_poly.pdbx_seq_one_letter_code
_entity_poly.pdbx_strand_id
1 'polypeptide(L)'
;CGVDPYSGRSFEHRRQWVEDRLLALAEIFAVGIHSYAVMSNHVHLVVHVEPALTSTWSDRQVAERAVALHCPAHFSDKMKQSRVSTWK
;
A
#
# COMPACT_ATOMS: atom_id res chain seq x y z
N CYS A 1 -9.17 6.88 -10.00
CA CYS A 1 -10.08 5.99 -10.76
C CYS A 1 -11.23 6.83 -11.32
N GLY A 2 -12.22 6.21 -11.97
CA GLY A 2 -13.40 6.86 -12.51
C GLY A 2 -13.26 7.38 -13.94
N VAL A 3 -14.38 7.87 -14.47
CA VAL A 3 -14.48 8.46 -15.81
C VAL A 3 -14.46 9.98 -15.67
N ASP A 4 -13.61 10.64 -16.43
CA ASP A 4 -13.59 12.10 -16.49
C ASP A 4 -14.84 12.61 -17.24
N PRO A 5 -15.72 13.42 -16.63
CA PRO A 5 -16.94 13.90 -17.26
C PRO A 5 -16.69 14.87 -18.44
N TYR A 6 -15.52 15.52 -18.52
CA TYR A 6 -15.22 16.48 -19.58
C TYR A 6 -14.69 15.80 -20.85
N SER A 7 -13.77 14.84 -20.70
CA SER A 7 -13.17 14.12 -21.85
C SER A 7 -13.80 12.75 -22.13
N GLY A 8 -14.64 12.23 -21.23
CA GLY A 8 -15.18 10.87 -21.30
C GLY A 8 -14.13 9.76 -21.09
N ARG A 9 -12.88 10.12 -20.78
CA ARG A 9 -11.79 9.16 -20.62
C ARG A 9 -11.91 8.40 -19.32
N SER A 10 -11.81 7.08 -19.39
CA SER A 10 -11.75 6.20 -18.21
C SER A 10 -10.34 6.15 -17.64
N PHE A 11 -10.24 6.37 -16.33
CA PHE A 11 -9.02 6.23 -15.55
C PHE A 11 -9.11 5.08 -14.55
N GLU A 12 -9.91 4.05 -14.85
CA GLU A 12 -10.12 2.94 -13.92
C GLU A 12 -8.91 2.06 -13.66
N HIS A 13 -7.95 2.05 -14.59
CA HIS A 13 -6.65 1.41 -14.39
C HIS A 13 -5.92 1.93 -13.13
N ARG A 14 -6.17 3.19 -12.73
CA ARG A 14 -5.56 3.76 -11.52
C ARG A 14 -6.05 3.10 -10.23
N ARG A 15 -7.19 2.41 -10.23
CA ARG A 15 -7.71 1.72 -9.04
C ARG A 15 -6.68 0.70 -8.56
N GLN A 16 -6.24 -0.19 -9.47
CA GLN A 16 -5.26 -1.22 -9.15
C GLN A 16 -3.95 -0.61 -8.64
N TRP A 17 -3.49 0.48 -9.25
CA TRP A 17 -2.25 1.15 -8.80
C TRP A 17 -2.35 1.68 -7.37
N VAL A 18 -3.51 2.18 -6.97
CA VAL A 18 -3.75 2.63 -5.59
C VAL A 18 -3.78 1.44 -4.65
N GLU A 19 -4.46 0.35 -5.01
CA GLU A 19 -4.50 -0.88 -4.22
C GLU A 19 -3.11 -1.49 -4.02
N ASP A 20 -2.34 -1.63 -5.10
CA ASP A 20 -0.96 -2.13 -5.05
C ASP A 20 -0.07 -1.24 -4.18
N ARG A 21 -0.24 0.09 -4.27
CA ARG A 21 0.52 1.03 -3.44
C ARG A 21 0.13 0.93 -1.97
N LEU A 22 -1.15 0.75 -1.65
CA LEU A 22 -1.60 0.56 -0.26
C LEU A 22 -0.92 -0.67 0.36
N LEU A 23 -0.89 -1.79 -0.37
CA LEU A 23 -0.23 -3.02 0.10
C LEU A 23 1.28 -2.82 0.29
N ALA A 24 1.97 -2.18 -0.65
CA ALA A 24 3.39 -1.90 -0.53
C ALA A 24 3.72 -0.98 0.66
N LEU A 25 2.88 0.05 0.89
CA LEU A 25 3.05 0.94 2.03
C LEU A 25 2.79 0.23 3.36
N ALA A 26 1.86 -0.72 3.39
CA ALA A 26 1.57 -1.53 4.57
C ALA A 26 2.81 -2.29 5.06
N GLU A 27 3.55 -2.88 4.12
CA GLU A 27 4.80 -3.59 4.38
C GLU A 27 5.94 -2.66 4.84
N ILE A 28 6.02 -1.46 4.25
CA ILE A 28 7.03 -0.44 4.62
C ILE A 28 6.81 0.05 6.05
N PHE A 29 5.57 0.29 6.45
CA PHE A 29 5.25 0.94 7.72
C PHE A 29 4.89 -0.01 8.87
N ALA A 30 5.00 -1.33 8.69
CA ALA A 30 4.53 -2.32 9.67
C ALA A 30 3.08 -2.06 10.10
N VAL A 31 2.22 -1.87 9.11
CA VAL A 31 0.78 -1.76 9.35
C VAL A 31 0.07 -2.91 8.66
N GLY A 32 -0.88 -3.52 9.34
CA GLY A 32 -1.83 -4.45 8.73
C GLY A 32 -2.99 -3.67 8.11
N ILE A 33 -3.46 -4.09 6.94
CA ILE A 33 -4.70 -3.58 6.33
C ILE A 33 -5.82 -4.57 6.65
N HIS A 34 -6.83 -4.09 7.38
CA HIS A 34 -8.00 -4.89 7.71
C HIS A 34 -9.08 -4.80 6.63
N SER A 35 -9.29 -3.60 6.09
CA SER A 35 -10.19 -3.36 4.97
C SER A 35 -9.79 -2.10 4.20
N TYR A 36 -10.18 -2.05 2.93
CA TYR A 36 -9.99 -0.87 2.09
C TYR A 36 -11.10 -0.80 1.03
N ALA A 37 -11.39 0.41 0.55
CA ALA A 37 -12.26 0.65 -0.60
C ALA A 37 -11.70 1.80 -1.45
N VAL A 38 -11.41 1.54 -2.73
CA VAL A 38 -10.88 2.52 -3.68
C VAL A 38 -11.96 2.93 -4.68
N MET A 39 -12.47 4.15 -4.52
CA MET A 39 -13.50 4.73 -5.37
C MET A 39 -12.93 5.87 -6.22
N SER A 40 -13.70 6.31 -7.21
CA SER A 40 -13.27 7.33 -8.17
C SER A 40 -12.87 8.66 -7.52
N ASN A 41 -13.47 9.01 -6.40
CA ASN A 41 -13.30 10.30 -5.71
C ASN A 41 -12.63 10.22 -4.33
N HIS A 42 -12.55 9.05 -3.69
CA HIS A 42 -11.92 8.88 -2.37
C HIS A 42 -11.56 7.43 -2.05
N VAL A 43 -10.85 7.24 -0.93
CA VAL A 43 -10.44 5.94 -0.40
C VAL A 43 -10.90 5.81 1.05
N HIS A 44 -11.45 4.66 1.41
CA HIS A 44 -11.59 4.22 2.81
C HIS A 44 -10.49 3.20 3.11
N LEU A 45 -9.86 3.33 4.28
CA LEU A 45 -8.77 2.45 4.68
C LEU A 45 -8.83 2.24 6.19
N VAL A 46 -8.87 0.98 6.63
CA VAL A 46 -8.78 0.57 8.02
C VAL A 46 -7.46 -0.15 8.22
N VAL A 47 -6.59 0.44 9.05
CA VAL A 47 -5.27 -0.10 9.36
C VAL A 47 -5.10 -0.39 10.85
N HIS A 48 -4.18 -1.29 11.15
CA HIS A 48 -3.69 -1.58 12.49
C HIS A 48 -2.16 -1.45 12.50
N VAL A 49 -1.61 -0.69 13.44
CA VAL A 49 -0.15 -0.55 13.60
C VAL A 49 0.41 -1.72 14.39
N GLU A 50 1.51 -2.32 13.92
CA GLU A 50 2.17 -3.46 14.58
C GLU A 50 3.50 -3.04 15.24
N PRO A 51 3.49 -2.36 16.41
CA PRO A 51 4.72 -1.88 17.05
C PRO A 51 5.67 -3.02 17.44
N ALA A 52 5.12 -4.18 17.81
CA ALA A 52 5.91 -5.37 18.08
C ALA A 52 6.76 -5.79 16.86
N LEU A 53 6.21 -5.69 15.64
CA LEU A 53 6.97 -5.96 14.42
C LEU A 53 8.10 -4.94 14.24
N THR A 54 7.80 -3.65 14.37
CA THR A 54 8.83 -2.59 14.24
C THR A 54 9.98 -2.76 15.23
N SER A 55 9.70 -3.28 16.44
CA SER A 55 10.72 -3.51 17.46
C SER A 55 11.72 -4.61 17.11
N THR A 56 11.38 -5.48 16.15
CA THR A 56 12.27 -6.55 15.66
C THR A 56 13.20 -6.11 14.53
N TRP A 57 13.00 -4.90 13.99
CA TRP A 57 13.78 -4.43 12.85
C TRP A 57 15.13 -3.88 13.29
N SER A 58 16.17 -4.31 12.58
CA SER A 58 17.48 -3.67 12.65
C SER A 58 17.49 -2.31 11.95
N ASP A 59 18.43 -1.44 12.31
CA ASP A 59 18.65 -0.15 11.64
C ASP A 59 18.78 -0.29 10.11
N ARG A 60 19.42 -1.37 9.64
CA ARG A 60 19.52 -1.69 8.22
C ARG A 60 18.16 -1.93 7.59
N GLN A 61 17.31 -2.74 8.23
CA GLN A 61 15.96 -3.04 7.75
C GLN A 61 15.05 -1.81 7.75
N VAL A 62 15.26 -0.89 8.69
CA VAL A 62 14.58 0.42 8.71
C VAL A 62 15.05 1.28 7.53
N ALA A 63 16.37 1.38 7.32
CA ALA A 63 16.94 2.13 6.20
C ALA A 63 16.49 1.57 4.83
N GLU A 64 16.49 0.25 4.65
CA GLU A 64 16.01 -0.40 3.42
C GLU A 64 14.54 -0.06 3.13
N ARG A 65 13.68 -0.02 4.15
CA ARG A 65 12.26 0.39 4.01
C ARG A 65 12.10 1.86 3.67
N ALA A 66 12.89 2.74 4.28
CA ALA A 66 12.90 4.16 3.95
C ALA A 66 13.35 4.40 2.50
N VAL A 67 14.39 3.68 2.03
CA VAL A 67 14.82 3.71 0.63
C VAL A 67 13.71 3.18 -0.29
N ALA A 68 13.04 2.09 0.06
CA ALA A 68 11.90 1.55 -0.69
C ALA A 68 10.74 2.54 -0.84
N LEU A 69 10.48 3.37 0.19
CA LEU A 69 9.45 4.40 0.14
C LEU A 69 9.77 5.51 -0.89
N HIS A 70 11.01 5.99 -0.87
CA HIS A 70 11.48 7.13 -1.67
C HIS A 70 12.03 6.75 -3.04
N CYS A 71 12.50 5.51 -3.20
CA CYS A 71 13.02 4.95 -4.44
C CYS A 71 12.35 3.59 -4.72
N PRO A 72 11.14 3.59 -5.32
CA PRO A 72 10.38 2.37 -5.58
C PRO A 72 11.10 1.40 -6.52
N ALA A 73 12.05 1.86 -7.33
CA ALA A 73 12.84 1.01 -8.23
C ALA A 73 13.74 0.01 -7.50
N HIS A 74 14.03 0.24 -6.21
CA HIS A 74 14.82 -0.66 -5.35
C HIS A 74 13.94 -1.54 -4.44
N PHE A 75 12.62 -1.50 -4.61
CA PHE A 75 11.69 -2.34 -3.87
C PHE A 75 11.83 -3.81 -4.31
N SER A 76 12.40 -4.65 -3.46
CA SER A 76 12.59 -6.07 -3.76
C SER A 76 11.26 -6.81 -3.80
N ASP A 77 11.07 -7.65 -4.82
CA ASP A 77 9.89 -8.51 -5.01
C ASP A 77 9.67 -9.51 -3.86
N LYS A 78 10.65 -9.66 -2.97
CA LYS A 78 10.61 -10.50 -1.77
C LYS A 78 9.64 -10.01 -0.69
N MET A 79 9.11 -8.80 -0.77
CA MET A 79 8.14 -8.31 0.23
C MET A 79 6.68 -8.68 -0.05
N LYS A 80 6.37 -9.31 -1.21
CA LYS A 80 5.01 -9.75 -1.66
C LYS A 80 4.33 -10.84 -0.81
N GLN A 81 4.45 -10.81 0.50
CA GLN A 81 3.71 -11.69 1.40
C GLN A 81 2.93 -10.84 2.41
N SER A 82 2.09 -9.95 1.89
CA SER A 82 1.17 -9.19 2.72
C SER A 82 0.08 -10.13 3.27
N ARG A 83 0.06 -10.22 4.60
CA ARG A 83 -0.99 -10.80 5.44
C ARG A 83 -2.26 -9.96 5.30
N VAL A 84 -2.92 -10.04 4.15
CA VAL A 84 -4.20 -9.36 3.91
C VAL A 84 -5.30 -10.29 4.40
N SER A 85 -5.92 -9.97 5.54
CA SER A 85 -7.20 -10.57 5.90
C SER A 85 -8.30 -9.77 5.22
N THR A 86 -8.54 -10.02 3.93
CA THR A 86 -9.66 -9.37 3.23
C THR A 86 -10.95 -10.02 3.70
N TRP A 87 -11.67 -9.36 4.59
CA TRP A 87 -13.07 -9.70 4.83
C TRP A 87 -13.88 -9.09 3.67
N LYS A 88 -14.28 -9.96 2.73
CA LYS A 88 -15.28 -9.62 1.70
C LYS A 88 -16.69 -9.77 2.27
#